data_AF-A0A531JN85-F1
#
_entry.id   AF-A0A531JN85-F1
#
_cell.length_a   1.000
_cell.length_b   1.000
_cell.length_c   1.000
_cell.angle_alpha   90.00
_cell.angle_beta   90.00
_cell.angle_gamma   90.00
#
_symmetry.space_group_name_H-M   'P 1'
#
loop_
_entity.id
_entity.type
_entity.pdbx_description
1 polymer ?
#
loop_
_entity_poly.entity_id
_entity_poly.type
_entity_poly.pdbx_seq_one_letter_code
_entity_poly.pdbx_strand_id
1 'polypeptide(L)'
;ARGLAFGGLMTYPAAGRAAEAETWLADGRQALAASGLACERISSGGTPDMWRASEASVVTEYRPGTYIYLDRYQVAKGVGSLDDCALTVLSTVVSHPTSTRAILDAGSKALSSDTL
;
A
#
# COMPACT_ATOMS: atom_id res chain seq x y z
N ALA A 1 -27.09 10.99 14.00
CA ALA A 1 -26.79 11.99 15.04
C ALA A 1 -26.85 13.38 14.42
N ARG A 2 -27.37 14.40 15.10
CA ARG A 2 -27.29 15.78 14.60
C ARG A 2 -25.82 16.14 14.37
N GLY A 3 -25.49 16.64 13.17
CA GLY A 3 -24.15 17.13 12.83
C GLY A 3 -23.20 16.15 12.16
N LEU A 4 -23.61 14.90 11.87
CA LEU A 4 -22.81 13.98 11.05
C LEU A 4 -23.22 14.05 9.57
N ALA A 5 -22.24 14.14 8.68
CA ALA A 5 -22.41 14.01 7.24
C ALA A 5 -21.73 12.71 6.78
N PHE A 6 -22.43 11.92 5.96
CA PHE A 6 -21.82 10.75 5.32
C PHE A 6 -20.81 11.24 4.27
N GLY A 7 -19.52 10.95 4.51
CA GLY A 7 -18.44 11.48 3.68
C GLY A 7 -18.12 10.64 2.45
N GLY A 8 -18.49 9.36 2.43
CA GLY A 8 -18.14 8.44 1.35
C GLY A 8 -17.73 7.05 1.80
N LEU A 9 -17.19 6.27 0.85
CA LEU A 9 -16.66 4.92 1.07
C LEU A 9 -15.14 4.92 1.02
N MET A 10 -14.52 4.04 1.80
CA MET A 10 -13.08 3.83 1.81
C MET A 10 -12.77 2.34 1.94
N THR A 11 -11.83 1.86 1.14
CA THR A 11 -11.27 0.51 1.27
C THR A 11 -9.76 0.50 1.05
N TYR A 12 -9.15 -0.64 1.37
CA TYR A 12 -7.75 -0.97 1.11
C TYR A 12 -7.69 -2.39 0.53
N PRO A 13 -7.65 -2.54 -0.80
CA PRO A 13 -7.62 -3.84 -1.44
C PRO A 13 -6.33 -4.61 -1.12
N ALA A 14 -6.44 -5.92 -1.01
CA ALA A 14 -5.26 -6.79 -1.08
C ALA A 14 -4.59 -6.64 -2.46
N ALA A 15 -3.26 -6.79 -2.50
CA ALA A 15 -2.49 -6.67 -3.74
C ALA A 15 -3.06 -7.56 -4.85
N GLY A 16 -3.28 -6.98 -6.03
CA GLY A 16 -3.86 -7.66 -7.19
C GLY A 16 -5.39 -7.76 -7.19
N ARG A 17 -6.08 -7.23 -6.18
CA ARG A 17 -7.56 -7.28 -6.06
C ARG A 17 -8.24 -5.94 -6.32
N ALA A 18 -7.53 -4.99 -6.92
CA ALA A 18 -8.04 -3.64 -7.19
C ALA A 18 -9.35 -3.64 -8.01
N ALA A 19 -9.45 -4.47 -9.05
CA ALA A 19 -10.64 -4.56 -9.89
C ALA A 19 -11.88 -5.10 -9.15
N GLU A 20 -11.70 -5.99 -8.18
CA GLU A 20 -12.82 -6.50 -7.39
C GLU A 20 -13.29 -5.49 -6.35
N ALA A 21 -12.34 -4.78 -5.73
CA ALA A 21 -12.66 -3.67 -4.86
C ALA A 21 -13.38 -2.56 -5.63
N GLU A 22 -12.96 -2.29 -6.87
CA GLU A 22 -13.62 -1.34 -7.77
C GLU A 22 -15.09 -1.69 -8.00
N THR A 23 -15.38 -2.94 -8.38
CA THR A 23 -16.75 -3.43 -8.58
C THR A 23 -17.57 -3.29 -7.29
N TRP A 24 -17.01 -3.72 -6.15
CA TRP A 24 -17.69 -3.61 -4.86
C TRP A 24 -17.99 -2.16 -4.46
N LEU A 25 -17.07 -1.22 -4.71
CA LEU A 25 -17.27 0.21 -4.47
C LEU A 25 -18.33 0.80 -5.42
N ALA A 26 -18.35 0.37 -6.68
CA ALA A 26 -19.33 0.81 -7.65
C ALA A 26 -20.75 0.37 -7.26
N ASP A 27 -20.91 -0.89 -6.85
CA ASP A 27 -22.18 -1.44 -6.36
C ASP A 27 -22.63 -0.72 -5.09
N GLY A 28 -21.71 -0.49 -4.14
CA GLY A 28 -21.98 0.26 -2.92
C GLY A 28 -22.45 1.69 -3.21
N ARG A 29 -21.81 2.39 -4.16
CA ARG A 29 -22.23 3.72 -4.61
C ARG A 29 -23.66 3.71 -5.18
N GLN A 30 -24.00 2.71 -6.00
CA GLN A 30 -25.34 2.59 -6.57
C GLN A 30 -26.39 2.33 -5.48
N ALA A 31 -26.10 1.46 -4.52
CA ALA A 31 -27.01 1.17 -3.40
C ALA A 31 -27.25 2.40 -2.51
N LEU A 32 -26.20 3.20 -2.25
CA LEU A 32 -26.31 4.46 -1.54
C LEU A 32 -27.19 5.46 -2.30
N ALA A 33 -26.96 5.62 -3.61
CA ALA A 33 -27.76 6.50 -4.45
C ALA A 33 -29.23 6.08 -4.49
N ALA A 34 -29.53 4.78 -4.60
CA ALA A 34 -30.89 4.24 -4.54
C ALA A 34 -31.58 4.51 -3.19
N SER A 35 -30.80 4.72 -2.13
CA SER A 35 -31.29 5.07 -0.79
C SER A 35 -31.34 6.58 -0.52
N GLY A 36 -31.06 7.41 -1.54
CA GLY A 36 -31.03 8.88 -1.41
C GLY A 36 -29.80 9.41 -0.67
N LEU A 37 -28.74 8.63 -0.53
CA LEU A 37 -27.48 9.03 0.10
C LEU A 37 -26.42 9.30 -0.97
N ALA A 38 -25.92 10.54 -1.03
CA ALA A 38 -24.81 10.90 -1.91
C ALA A 38 -23.49 10.30 -1.39
N CYS A 39 -22.73 9.66 -2.27
CA CYS A 39 -21.38 9.17 -1.97
C CYS A 39 -20.35 10.09 -2.63
N GLU A 40 -19.99 11.17 -1.95
CA GLU A 40 -19.13 12.23 -2.52
C GLU A 40 -17.68 11.80 -2.72
N ARG A 41 -17.20 10.85 -1.91
CA ARG A 41 -15.83 10.35 -1.98
C ARG A 41 -15.81 8.83 -1.99
N ILE A 42 -14.98 8.28 -2.87
CA ILE A 42 -14.66 6.86 -2.90
C ILE A 42 -13.15 6.75 -2.88
N SER A 43 -12.63 6.15 -1.83
CA SER A 43 -11.21 6.13 -1.57
C SER A 43 -10.67 4.71 -1.59
N SER A 44 -9.67 4.45 -2.42
CA SER A 44 -8.95 3.16 -2.51
C SER A 44 -7.45 3.41 -2.45
N GLY A 45 -6.63 2.37 -2.46
CA GLY A 45 -5.18 2.57 -2.50
C GLY A 45 -4.35 1.35 -2.12
N GLY A 46 -3.09 1.41 -2.52
CA GLY A 46 -2.07 0.42 -2.18
C GLY A 46 -0.87 0.59 -3.10
N THR A 47 0.33 0.64 -2.53
CA THR A 47 1.57 0.78 -3.32
C THR A 47 1.71 -0.31 -4.40
N PRO A 48 1.40 -1.61 -4.16
CA PRO A 48 1.57 -2.66 -5.17
C PRO A 48 0.80 -2.45 -6.48
N ASP A 49 -0.33 -1.74 -6.42
CA ASP A 49 -1.23 -1.54 -7.55
C ASP A 49 -1.28 -0.07 -7.99
N MET A 50 -0.40 0.80 -7.50
CA MET A 50 -0.53 2.26 -7.71
C MET A 50 -0.48 2.68 -9.19
N TRP A 51 0.26 1.92 -10.00
CA TRP A 51 0.43 2.19 -11.43
C TRP A 51 -0.77 1.75 -12.27
N ARG A 52 -1.75 1.09 -11.66
CA ARG A 52 -2.97 0.62 -12.34
C ARG A 52 -4.01 1.73 -12.32
N ALA A 53 -3.89 2.67 -13.26
CA ALA A 53 -4.96 3.61 -13.54
C ALA A 53 -6.02 2.94 -14.44
N SER A 54 -7.29 2.99 -14.04
CA SER A 54 -8.42 2.73 -14.92
C SER A 54 -8.94 4.06 -15.45
N GLU A 55 -9.09 4.19 -16.77
CA GLU A 55 -9.64 5.41 -17.40
C GLU A 55 -11.09 5.71 -16.97
N ALA A 56 -11.79 4.75 -16.35
CA ALA A 56 -13.19 4.88 -15.92
C ALA A 56 -13.42 4.39 -14.47
N SER A 57 -12.58 4.84 -13.53
CA SER A 57 -12.70 4.44 -12.12
C SER A 57 -13.82 5.18 -11.36
N VAL A 58 -14.51 4.49 -10.44
CA VAL A 58 -15.40 5.08 -9.43
C VAL A 58 -14.63 5.69 -8.25
N VAL A 59 -13.35 5.35 -8.10
CA VAL A 59 -12.47 5.88 -7.06
C VAL A 59 -12.14 7.34 -7.38
N THR A 60 -12.40 8.21 -6.41
CA THR A 60 -12.13 9.66 -6.48
C THR A 60 -10.81 10.05 -5.82
N GLU A 61 -10.24 9.16 -5.00
CA GLU A 61 -8.99 9.35 -4.28
C GLU A 61 -8.19 8.04 -4.21
N TYR A 62 -6.92 8.08 -4.61
CA TYR A 62 -5.99 6.95 -4.48
C TYR A 62 -4.95 7.21 -3.38
N ARG A 63 -4.77 6.26 -2.45
CA ARG A 63 -3.88 6.39 -1.28
C ARG A 63 -2.74 5.37 -1.29
N PRO A 64 -1.64 5.63 -2.01
CA PRO A 64 -0.40 4.88 -1.85
C PRO A 64 0.42 5.45 -0.67
N GLY A 65 1.23 4.62 -0.03
CA GLY A 65 2.02 5.04 1.15
C GLY A 65 3.49 4.69 1.00
N THR A 66 3.80 3.40 0.99
CA THR A 66 5.16 2.86 0.86
C THR A 66 5.90 3.35 -0.39
N TYR A 67 5.20 3.75 -1.45
CA TYR A 67 5.79 4.18 -2.73
C TYR A 67 6.89 5.23 -2.59
N ILE A 68 6.83 6.07 -1.55
CA ILE A 68 7.80 7.14 -1.34
C ILE A 68 9.20 6.61 -1.03
N TYR A 69 9.31 5.44 -0.41
CA TYR A 69 10.59 4.78 -0.12
C TYR A 69 10.79 3.49 -0.89
N LEU A 70 9.71 2.83 -1.29
CA LEU A 70 9.68 1.41 -1.66
C LEU A 70 10.37 0.52 -0.61
N ASP A 71 10.37 -0.78 -0.86
CA ASP A 71 11.07 -1.77 -0.06
C ASP A 71 11.19 -3.08 -0.86
N ARG A 72 11.83 -4.08 -0.25
CA ARG A 72 11.99 -5.41 -0.85
C ARG A 72 10.66 -6.07 -1.22
N TYR A 73 9.59 -5.84 -0.45
CA TYR A 73 8.28 -6.38 -0.77
C TYR A 73 7.70 -5.73 -2.04
N GLN A 74 7.79 -4.39 -2.17
CA GLN A 74 7.33 -3.69 -3.38
C GLN A 74 8.12 -4.12 -4.62
N VAL A 75 9.44 -4.33 -4.48
CA VAL A 75 10.28 -4.87 -5.56
C VAL A 75 9.83 -6.29 -5.94
N ALA A 76 9.55 -7.15 -4.96
CA ALA A 76 9.00 -8.49 -5.21
C ALA A 76 7.60 -8.46 -5.86
N LYS A 77 6.85 -7.35 -5.73
CA LYS A 77 5.59 -7.09 -6.44
C LYS A 77 5.76 -6.41 -7.80
N GLY A 78 6.99 -6.13 -8.23
CA GLY A 78 7.29 -5.53 -9.52
C GLY A 78 6.93 -4.04 -9.61
N VAL A 79 6.79 -3.35 -8.48
CA VAL A 79 6.46 -1.91 -8.43
C VAL A 79 7.65 -1.06 -8.86
N GLY A 80 8.86 -1.56 -8.62
CA GLY A 80 10.14 -0.93 -8.92
C GLY A 80 11.29 -1.92 -8.73
N SER A 81 12.51 -1.42 -8.81
CA SER A 81 13.76 -2.17 -8.59
C SER A 81 14.38 -1.84 -7.22
N LEU A 82 15.46 -2.53 -6.85
CA LEU A 82 16.21 -2.19 -5.65
C LEU A 82 16.83 -0.78 -5.73
N ASP A 83 17.09 -0.27 -6.93
CA ASP A 83 17.65 1.08 -7.13
C ASP A 83 16.59 2.17 -6.86
N ASP A 84 15.31 1.82 -6.89
CA ASP A 84 14.20 2.71 -6.54
C ASP A 84 13.93 2.74 -5.02
N CYS A 85 14.56 1.87 -4.24
CA CYS A 85 14.44 1.85 -2.78
C CYS A 85 15.24 3.01 -2.15
N ALA A 86 14.55 4.04 -1.69
CA ALA A 86 15.17 5.25 -1.14
C ALA A 86 15.60 5.13 0.34
N LEU A 87 15.17 4.08 1.05
CA LEU A 87 15.59 3.82 2.43
C LEU A 87 16.62 2.70 2.49
N THR A 88 17.74 2.96 3.15
CA THR A 88 18.77 1.96 3.48
C THR A 88 19.19 2.07 4.95
N VAL A 89 19.67 0.96 5.53
CA VAL A 89 20.23 0.92 6.88
C VAL A 89 21.73 0.73 6.78
N LEU A 90 22.49 1.79 7.03
CA LEU A 90 23.94 1.72 7.12
C LEU A 90 24.34 0.82 8.30
N SER A 91 25.20 -0.16 8.03
CA SER A 91 25.61 -1.19 9.00
C SER A 91 27.10 -1.48 8.88
N THR A 92 27.71 -1.90 9.99
CA THR A 92 29.13 -2.26 10.07
C THR A 92 29.29 -3.76 10.28
N VAL A 93 30.24 -4.39 9.58
CA VAL A 93 30.69 -5.75 9.91
C VAL A 93 31.49 -5.67 11.21
N VAL A 94 30.95 -6.25 12.29
CA VAL A 94 31.58 -6.24 13.61
C VAL A 94 32.34 -7.53 13.93
N SER A 95 32.11 -8.61 13.16
CA SER A 95 32.81 -9.88 13.35
C SER A 95 32.74 -10.77 12.09
N HIS A 96 33.74 -11.63 11.90
CA HIS A 96 33.80 -12.63 10.83
C HIS A 96 34.26 -14.00 11.37
N PRO A 97 33.42 -14.68 12.18
CA PRO A 97 33.84 -15.85 12.97
C PRO A 97 34.09 -17.13 12.15
N THR A 98 33.61 -17.19 10.91
CA THR A 98 33.90 -18.28 9.96
C THR A 98 34.20 -17.69 8.58
N SER A 99 34.73 -18.48 7.65
CA SER A 99 34.97 -18.04 6.27
C SER A 99 33.68 -17.71 5.49
N THR A 100 32.52 -18.10 5.99
CA THR A 100 31.22 -17.99 5.31
C THR A 100 30.19 -17.14 6.05
N ARG A 101 30.57 -16.49 7.16
CA ARG A 101 29.65 -15.72 8.00
C ARG A 101 30.24 -14.40 8.47
N ALA A 102 29.57 -13.31 8.13
CA ALA A 102 29.75 -12.00 8.73
C ALA A 102 28.64 -11.73 9.77
N ILE A 103 28.97 -10.96 10.80
CA ILE A 103 28.00 -10.43 11.77
C ILE A 103 27.95 -8.91 11.60
N LEU A 104 26.74 -8.38 11.45
CA LEU A 104 26.47 -6.95 11.37
C LEU A 104 25.97 -6.42 12.72
N ASP A 105 26.14 -5.12 12.96
CA ASP A 105 25.53 -4.40 14.08
C ASP A 105 24.02 -4.12 13.89
N ALA A 106 23.46 -4.41 12.72
CA ALA A 106 22.04 -4.29 12.42
C ALA A 106 21.25 -5.55 12.80
N GLY A 107 20.58 -5.50 13.96
CA GLY A 107 19.60 -6.49 14.40
C GLY A 107 18.15 -6.03 14.26
N SER A 108 17.22 -6.72 14.92
CA SER A 108 15.77 -6.42 14.85
C SER A 108 15.37 -5.02 15.32
N LYS A 109 16.20 -4.35 16.11
CA LYS A 109 15.97 -2.96 16.51
C LYS A 109 16.25 -1.96 15.39
N ALA A 110 17.06 -2.35 14.40
CA ALA A 110 17.35 -1.55 13.21
C ALA A 110 16.51 -2.00 12.00
N LEU A 111 16.32 -3.31 11.84
CA LEU A 111 15.68 -3.91 10.65
C LEU A 111 14.22 -4.34 10.87
N SER A 112 13.67 -4.16 12.07
CA SER A 112 12.40 -4.74 12.53
C SER A 112 12.42 -6.28 12.63
N SER A 113 11.27 -6.88 12.96
CA SER A 113 11.03 -8.34 12.88
C SER A 113 10.17 -8.73 11.67
N ASP A 114 9.93 -7.79 10.75
CA ASP A 114 9.20 -8.06 9.51
C ASP A 114 10.02 -9.02 8.62
N THR A 115 9.33 -9.99 8.04
CA THR A 115 9.93 -11.06 7.21
C THR A 115 9.44 -11.02 5.75
N LEU A 116 8.59 -10.05 5.41
CA LEU A 116 7.93 -9.96 4.10
C LEU A 116 8.84 -9.43 2.98
#